data_AF-A0A2M9M7Y8-F1
#
_entry.id   AF-A0A2M9M7Y8-F1
#
_cell.length_a   1.000
_cell.length_b   1.000
_cell.length_c   1.000
_cell.angle_alpha   90.00
_cell.angle_beta   90.00
_cell.angle_gamma   90.00
#
_symmetry.space_group_name_H-M   'P 1'
#
loop_
_entity.id
_entity.type
_entity.pdbx_description
1 polymer ?
#
loop_
_entity_poly.entity_id
_entity_poly.type
_entity_poly.pdbx_seq_one_letter_code
_entity_poly.pdbx_strand_id
1 'polypeptide(L)'
;MSPGGEEDARLEAARIEPVLKRLWQQRKWDPASVRAALVGLGYEEERTGPKGERSGGNLAVRGMEPRFEGDHYVTPEGTRIGLRVHPDACVTAFVQKTNYQVQTNGPYLESGCFEPPFGH
;
A
#
# COMPACT_ATOMS: atom_id res chain seq x y z
N MET A 1 2.74 14.20 -10.32
CA MET A 1 4.04 13.53 -10.35
C MET A 1 4.93 14.19 -11.39
N SER A 2 6.19 14.36 -11.06
CA SER A 2 7.26 14.66 -12.00
C SER A 2 7.66 13.39 -12.78
N PRO A 3 8.25 13.51 -13.98
CA PRO A 3 8.69 12.36 -14.76
C PRO A 3 9.70 11.45 -14.05
N GLY A 4 10.65 12.04 -13.30
CA GLY A 4 11.64 11.28 -12.52
C GLY A 4 11.00 10.53 -11.35
N GLY A 5 10.07 11.18 -10.62
CA GLY A 5 9.34 10.51 -9.55
C GLY A 5 8.45 9.36 -10.04
N GLU A 6 7.87 9.50 -11.23
CA GLU A 6 7.10 8.43 -11.88
C GLU A 6 7.98 7.25 -12.30
N GLU A 7 9.17 7.49 -12.84
CA GLU A 7 10.11 6.44 -13.20
C GLU A 7 10.56 5.63 -11.97
N ASP A 8 10.98 6.32 -10.91
CA ASP A 8 11.37 5.66 -9.66
C ASP A 8 10.21 4.89 -9.04
N ALA A 9 8.99 5.45 -9.07
CA ALA A 9 7.81 4.75 -8.58
C ALA A 9 7.52 3.47 -9.38
N ARG A 10 7.72 3.49 -10.71
CA ARG A 10 7.58 2.28 -11.55
C ARG A 10 8.61 1.21 -11.20
N LEU A 11 9.86 1.60 -10.91
CA LEU A 11 10.89 0.66 -10.48
C LEU A 11 10.52 -0.01 -9.15
N GLU A 12 10.04 0.78 -8.18
CA GLU A 12 9.58 0.24 -6.90
C GLU A 12 8.33 -0.64 -7.04
N ALA A 13 7.39 -0.26 -7.91
CA ALA A 13 6.23 -1.07 -8.24
C ALA A 13 6.63 -2.44 -8.82
N ALA A 14 7.55 -2.44 -9.80
CA ALA A 14 8.07 -3.67 -10.41
C ALA A 14 8.84 -4.56 -9.42
N ARG A 15 9.45 -3.95 -8.38
CA ARG A 15 10.13 -4.68 -7.30
C ARG A 15 9.16 -5.35 -6.34
N ILE A 16 8.06 -4.68 -6.00
CA ILE A 16 7.07 -5.16 -5.02
C ILE A 16 6.09 -6.18 -5.63
N GLU A 17 5.68 -5.97 -6.88
CA GLU A 17 4.68 -6.79 -7.57
C GLU A 17 4.94 -8.31 -7.48
N PRO A 18 6.15 -8.84 -7.78
CA PRO A 18 6.40 -10.28 -7.68
C PRO A 18 6.28 -10.80 -6.24
N VAL A 19 6.58 -9.97 -5.23
CA VAL A 19 6.41 -10.34 -3.82
C VAL A 19 4.94 -10.44 -3.45
N LEU A 20 4.12 -9.47 -3.85
CA LEU A 20 2.67 -9.53 -3.61
C LEU A 20 2.02 -10.69 -4.35
N LYS A 21 2.43 -10.96 -5.60
CA LYS A 21 2.00 -12.13 -6.35
C LYS A 21 2.29 -13.42 -5.60
N ARG A 22 3.51 -13.58 -5.05
CA ARG A 22 3.89 -14.75 -4.26
C ARG A 22 3.07 -14.87 -2.98
N LEU A 23 2.86 -13.77 -2.27
CA LEU A 23 2.04 -13.74 -1.05
C LEU A 23 0.58 -14.14 -1.34
N TRP A 24 0.01 -13.62 -2.41
CA TRP A 24 -1.34 -13.98 -2.86
C TRP A 24 -1.45 -15.47 -3.19
N GLN A 25 -0.50 -16.03 -3.95
CA GLN A 25 -0.45 -17.47 -4.26
C GLN A 25 -0.32 -18.34 -3.00
N GLN A 26 0.40 -17.87 -1.98
CA GLN A 26 0.54 -18.54 -0.69
C GLN A 26 -0.63 -18.30 0.26
N ARG A 27 -1.64 -17.52 -0.16
CA ARG A 27 -2.78 -17.11 0.67
C ARG A 27 -2.38 -16.32 1.93
N LYS A 28 -1.33 -15.53 1.82
CA LYS A 28 -0.78 -14.67 2.89
C LYS A 28 -1.07 -13.21 2.60
N TRP A 29 -2.30 -12.79 2.86
CA TRP A 29 -2.77 -11.42 2.65
C TRP A 29 -2.98 -10.65 3.96
N ASP A 30 -2.59 -11.22 5.10
CA ASP A 30 -2.67 -10.54 6.39
C ASP A 30 -1.57 -9.44 6.51
N PRO A 31 -1.83 -8.35 7.26
CA PRO A 31 -0.91 -7.23 7.34
C PRO A 31 0.47 -7.59 7.89
N ALA A 32 0.58 -8.60 8.77
CA ALA A 32 1.85 -8.99 9.36
C ALA A 32 2.75 -9.72 8.35
N SER A 33 2.19 -10.67 7.59
CA SER A 33 2.92 -11.37 6.52
C SER A 33 3.38 -10.41 5.42
N VAL A 34 2.51 -9.49 5.00
CA VAL A 34 2.82 -8.50 3.95
C VAL A 34 3.92 -7.55 4.42
N ARG A 35 3.77 -7.00 5.64
CA ARG A 35 4.79 -6.15 6.27
C ARG A 35 6.14 -6.84 6.36
N ALA A 36 6.19 -8.07 6.87
CA ALA A 36 7.44 -8.82 7.00
C ALA A 36 8.13 -9.03 5.64
N ALA A 37 7.36 -9.32 4.58
CA ALA A 37 7.90 -9.49 3.24
C ALA A 37 8.48 -8.19 2.67
N LEU A 38 7.80 -7.05 2.85
CA LEU A 38 8.26 -5.76 2.35
C LEU A 38 9.44 -5.21 3.16
N VAL A 39 9.44 -5.36 4.48
CA VAL A 39 10.62 -5.05 5.31
C VAL A 39 11.81 -5.92 4.91
N GLY A 40 11.57 -7.20 4.56
CA GLY A 40 12.61 -8.09 4.02
C GLY A 40 13.19 -7.65 2.67
N LEU A 41 12.50 -6.79 1.91
CA LEU A 41 13.05 -6.14 0.72
C LEU A 41 13.91 -4.92 1.04
N GLY A 42 13.95 -4.47 2.30
CA GLY A 42 14.70 -3.30 2.74
C GLY A 42 13.86 -2.02 2.89
N TYR A 43 12.54 -2.11 2.80
CA TYR A 43 11.68 -0.96 3.11
C TYR A 43 11.56 -0.75 4.62
N GLU A 44 11.45 0.52 5.01
CA GLU A 44 11.32 0.91 6.41
C GLU A 44 9.89 1.35 6.70
N GLU A 45 9.31 0.87 7.79
CA GLU A 45 7.94 1.25 8.15
C GLU A 45 7.86 2.72 8.60
N GLU A 46 6.88 3.43 8.06
CA GLU A 46 6.38 4.69 8.57
C GLU A 46 5.73 4.43 9.93
N ARG A 47 6.23 5.11 10.97
CA ARG A 47 5.65 5.10 12.31
C ARG A 47 4.87 6.37 12.53
N THR A 48 3.59 6.22 12.83
CA THR A 48 2.78 7.34 13.29
C THR A 48 2.97 7.50 14.79
N GLY A 49 3.53 8.63 15.21
CA GLY A 49 3.61 9.04 16.60
C GLY A 49 2.23 9.34 17.19
N PRO A 50 2.13 9.49 18.52
CA PRO A 50 0.86 9.67 19.24
C PRO A 50 0.09 10.92 18.84
N LYS A 51 0.71 11.90 18.17
CA LYS A 51 0.06 13.12 17.66
C LYS A 51 -0.24 13.07 16.16
N GLY A 52 -0.18 11.90 15.52
CA GLY A 52 -0.36 11.76 14.08
C GLY A 52 0.88 12.14 13.25
N GLU A 53 1.98 12.44 13.92
CA GLU A 53 3.27 12.77 13.30
C GLU A 53 3.88 11.52 12.65
N ARG A 54 4.14 11.60 11.35
CA ARG A 54 4.80 10.52 10.61
C ARG A 54 6.31 10.62 10.87
N SER A 55 6.90 9.52 11.32
CA SER A 55 8.31 9.42 11.64
C SER A 55 8.86 8.10 11.11
N GLY A 56 10.12 8.08 10.70
CA GLY A 56 10.72 6.89 10.10
C GLY A 56 10.40 6.74 8.61
N GLY A 57 10.41 5.49 8.14
CA GLY A 57 10.57 5.11 6.74
C GLY A 57 9.41 5.46 5.80
N ASN A 58 9.42 4.84 4.63
CA ASN A 58 8.54 5.19 3.52
C ASN A 58 7.39 4.19 3.28
N LEU A 59 7.30 3.11 4.05
CA LEU A 59 6.31 2.06 3.88
C LEU A 59 5.20 2.14 4.93
N ALA A 60 3.95 2.18 4.49
CA ALA A 60 2.78 2.01 5.34
C ALA A 60 2.01 0.74 4.94
N VAL A 61 1.71 -0.12 5.91
CA VAL A 61 0.96 -1.37 5.72
C VAL A 61 -0.24 -1.39 6.66
N ARG A 62 -1.45 -1.49 6.09
CA ARG A 62 -2.72 -1.42 6.82
C ARG A 62 -3.67 -2.53 6.37
N GLY A 63 -4.62 -2.90 7.23
CA GLY A 63 -5.74 -3.75 6.80
C GLY A 63 -6.60 -3.05 5.74
N MET A 64 -7.47 -3.82 5.08
CA MET A 64 -8.52 -3.22 4.24
C MET A 64 -9.45 -2.34 5.09
N GLU A 65 -10.03 -1.33 4.46
CA GLU A 65 -11.05 -0.48 5.09
C GLU A 65 -12.45 -1.11 4.92
N PRO A 66 -13.36 -0.92 5.88
CA PRO A 66 -14.74 -1.31 5.72
C PRO A 66 -15.38 -0.56 4.55
N ARG A 67 -16.15 -1.28 3.73
CA ARG A 67 -16.95 -0.71 2.65
C ARG A 67 -18.40 -1.14 2.80
N PHE A 68 -19.32 -0.26 2.40
CA PHE A 68 -20.75 -0.53 2.45
C PHE A 68 -21.15 -1.38 1.25
N GLU A 69 -21.69 -2.57 1.50
CA GLU A 69 -22.19 -3.50 0.48
C GLU A 69 -23.65 -3.83 0.78
N GLY A 70 -24.57 -3.46 -0.12
CA GLY A 70 -26.00 -3.71 0.07
C GLY A 70 -26.57 -2.90 1.24
N ASP A 71 -26.71 -3.53 2.40
CA ASP A 71 -27.31 -3.00 3.62
C ASP A 71 -26.37 -3.01 4.84
N HIS A 72 -25.12 -3.46 4.70
CA HIS A 72 -24.17 -3.55 5.81
C HIS A 72 -22.73 -3.20 5.41
N TYR A 73 -21.90 -2.96 6.41
CA TYR A 73 -20.46 -2.78 6.22
C TYR A 73 -19.74 -4.12 6.20
N VAL A 74 -18.96 -4.35 5.14
CA VAL A 74 -18.07 -5.49 5.00
C VAL A 74 -16.64 -4.98 5.04
N THR A 75 -15.78 -5.60 5.86
CA THR A 75 -14.33 -5.38 5.78
C THR A 75 -13.71 -6.56 5.04
N PRO A 76 -13.24 -6.37 3.79
CA PRO A 76 -12.61 -7.45 3.05
C PRO A 76 -11.36 -7.95 3.77
N GLU A 77 -11.08 -9.25 3.69
CA GLU A 77 -9.77 -9.77 4.10
C GLU A 77 -8.69 -9.30 3.12
N GLY A 78 -7.64 -8.69 3.65
CA GLY A 78 -6.51 -8.28 2.86
C GLY A 78 -5.69 -7.20 3.53
N THR A 79 -4.75 -6.69 2.76
CA THR A 79 -3.81 -5.67 3.17
C THR A 79 -3.63 -4.64 2.08
N ARG A 80 -3.57 -3.39 2.50
CA ARG A 80 -3.27 -2.24 1.68
C ARG A 80 -1.88 -1.73 2.02
N ILE A 81 -1.20 -1.27 1.00
CA ILE A 81 0.20 -0.84 1.04
C ILE A 81 0.27 0.55 0.40
N GLY A 82 0.86 1.49 1.11
CA GLY A 82 1.28 2.76 0.56
C GLY A 82 2.78 2.90 0.74
N LEU A 83 3.52 2.98 -0.36
CA LEU A 83 4.96 3.26 -0.35
C LEU A 83 5.19 4.66 -0.91
N ARG A 84 5.89 5.49 -0.15
CA ARG A 84 6.34 6.81 -0.62
C ARG A 84 7.69 6.68 -1.31
N VAL A 85 7.75 7.05 -2.58
CA VAL A 85 9.01 7.01 -3.34
C VAL A 85 9.62 8.42 -3.37
N HIS A 86 8.79 9.42 -3.63
CA HIS A 86 9.12 10.84 -3.59
C HIS A 86 8.02 11.63 -2.88
N PRO A 87 8.24 12.93 -2.59
CA PRO A 87 7.17 13.80 -2.09
C PRO A 87 5.95 13.84 -3.01
N ASP A 88 6.14 13.66 -4.32
CA ASP A 88 5.12 13.73 -5.36
C ASP A 88 4.80 12.38 -6.02
N ALA A 89 5.43 11.27 -5.59
CA ALA A 89 5.25 9.95 -6.18
C ALA A 89 5.14 8.84 -5.12
N CYS A 90 4.16 7.96 -5.33
CA CYS A 90 3.77 6.87 -4.47
C CYS A 90 3.63 5.58 -5.30
N VAL A 91 3.83 4.45 -4.63
CA VAL A 91 3.28 3.16 -5.07
C VAL A 91 2.12 2.84 -4.14
N THR A 92 0.94 2.66 -4.73
CA THR A 92 -0.24 2.17 -4.04
C THR A 92 -0.46 0.72 -4.44
N ALA A 93 -0.60 -0.16 -3.45
CA ALA A 93 -0.82 -1.57 -3.72
C ALA A 93 -1.78 -2.20 -2.71
N PHE A 94 -2.34 -3.34 -3.07
CA PHE A 94 -3.06 -4.18 -2.14
C PHE A 94 -2.90 -5.66 -2.51
N VAL A 95 -3.10 -6.52 -1.51
CA VAL A 95 -3.28 -7.95 -1.70
C VAL A 95 -4.48 -8.38 -0.86
N GLN A 96 -5.43 -9.03 -1.50
CA GLN A 96 -6.65 -9.52 -0.88
C GLN A 96 -6.95 -10.94 -1.38
N LYS A 97 -7.97 -11.57 -0.81
CA LYS A 97 -8.33 -12.95 -1.14
C LYS A 97 -8.59 -13.18 -2.64
N THR A 98 -9.23 -12.21 -3.30
CA THR A 98 -9.66 -12.32 -4.70
C THR A 98 -8.56 -11.99 -5.71
N ASN A 99 -7.69 -11.03 -5.40
CA ASN A 99 -6.63 -10.55 -6.30
C ASN A 99 -5.57 -9.72 -5.54
N TYR A 100 -4.56 -9.26 -6.27
CA TYR A 100 -3.60 -8.26 -5.84
C TYR A 100 -3.46 -7.21 -6.95
N GLN A 101 -2.99 -6.01 -6.59
CA GLN A 101 -2.72 -4.96 -7.56
C GLN A 101 -1.60 -4.06 -7.05
N VAL A 102 -0.82 -3.52 -7.99
CA VAL A 102 0.20 -2.50 -7.75
C VAL A 102 -0.01 -1.40 -8.78
N GLN A 103 0.01 -0.15 -8.32
CA GLN A 103 -0.13 1.03 -9.16
C GLN A 103 0.83 2.12 -8.69
N THR A 104 1.24 2.98 -9.61
CA THR A 104 2.03 4.17 -9.33
C THR A 104 1.15 5.40 -9.47
N ASN A 105 1.16 6.27 -8.48
CA ASN A 105 0.33 7.48 -8.45
C ASN A 105 0.99 8.59 -7.62
N GLY A 106 0.41 9.78 -7.64
CA GLY A 106 0.82 10.83 -6.71
C GLY A 106 0.20 10.59 -5.33
N PRO A 107 0.67 11.29 -4.29
CA PRO A 107 -0.03 11.28 -3.01
C PRO A 107 -1.44 11.88 -3.17
N TYR A 108 -2.44 11.20 -2.63
CA TYR A 108 -3.78 11.76 -2.42
C TYR A 108 -3.75 12.73 -1.24
N LEU A 109 -4.54 13.80 -1.32
CA LEU A 109 -4.60 14.83 -0.29
C LEU A 109 -5.02 14.28 1.08
N GLU A 110 -6.00 13.39 1.09
CA GLU A 110 -6.60 12.87 2.34
C GLU A 110 -5.84 11.64 2.88
N SER A 111 -5.44 10.75 1.98
CA SER A 111 -4.98 9.41 2.33
C SER A 111 -3.49 9.17 2.05
N GLY A 112 -2.77 10.14 1.47
CA GLY A 112 -1.36 10.02 1.12
C GLY A 112 -1.14 8.96 0.04
N CYS A 113 -0.29 7.95 0.27
CA CYS A 113 -0.04 6.89 -0.71
C CYS A 113 -1.06 5.73 -0.65
N PHE A 114 -2.27 5.98 -0.14
CA PHE A 114 -3.36 5.00 -0.16
C PHE A 114 -4.48 5.50 -1.05
N GLU A 115 -4.94 4.70 -1.99
CA GLU A 115 -6.08 5.05 -2.85
C GLU A 115 -7.35 5.30 -2.00
N PRO A 116 -8.03 6.45 -2.12
CA PRO A 116 -9.25 6.68 -1.33
C PRO A 116 -10.34 5.67 -1.70
N PRO A 117 -11.21 5.28 -0.74
CA PRO A 117 -12.25 4.28 -0.98
C PRO A 117 -13.34 4.73 -1.96
N PHE A 118 -13.43 6.03 -2.23
CA PHE A 118 -14.37 6.62 -3.20
C PHE A 118 -13.56 7.44 -4.22
N GLY A 119 -13.81 7.16 -5.51
CA GLY A 119 -12.99 7.69 -6.60
C GLY A 119 -13.16 9.19 -6.85
N HIS A 120 -12.10 9.77 -7.41
CA HIS A 120 -12.12 11.02 -8.17
C HIS A 120 -11.86 10.73 -9.64
#